data_AF-A0A950ZVU6-F1
#
_entry.id   AF-A0A950ZVU6-F1
#
_cell.length_a   1.000
_cell.length_b   1.000
_cell.length_c   1.000
_cell.angle_alpha   90.00
_cell.angle_beta   90.00
_cell.angle_gamma   90.00
#
_symmetry.space_group_name_H-M   'P 1'
#
loop_
_entity.id
_entity.type
_entity.pdbx_description
1 polymer ?
#
loop_
_entity_poly.entity_id
_entity_poly.type
_entity_poly.pdbx_seq_one_letter_code
_entity_poly.pdbx_strand_id
1 'polypeptide(L)' 'MREFLAWVAFRPRTHADAMEAWHSHCPRFTLWEDALDAGLIDLEPASASFGSARVRLTARGQAALGDGS' A
#
# COMPACT_ATOMS: atom_id res chain seq x y z
N MET A 1 -3.70 2.73 9.19
CA MET A 1 -4.06 1.64 8.25
C MET A 1 -5.05 2.11 7.20
N ARG A 2 -6.27 2.52 7.57
CA ARG A 2 -7.28 2.99 6.60
C ARG A 2 -6.83 4.18 5.73
N GLU A 3 -6.15 5.18 6.29
CA GLU A 3 -5.62 6.32 5.52
C GLU A 3 -4.62 5.90 4.45
N PHE A 4 -3.78 4.90 4.76
CA PHE A 4 -2.85 4.31 3.80
C PHE A 4 -3.59 3.60 2.68
N LEU A 5 -4.59 2.75 3.01
CA LEU A 5 -5.41 2.07 2.01
C LEU A 5 -6.17 3.05 1.11
N ALA A 6 -6.73 4.12 1.68
CA ALA A 6 -7.38 5.19 0.94
C ALA A 6 -6.40 5.91 0.00
N TRP A 7 -5.18 6.17 0.46
CA TRP A 7 -4.12 6.80 -0.32
C TRP A 7 -3.66 5.95 -1.50
N VAL A 8 -3.52 4.62 -1.31
CA VAL A 8 -3.24 3.66 -2.38
C VAL A 8 -4.43 3.52 -3.35
N ALA A 9 -5.66 3.53 -2.83
CA ALA A 9 -6.87 3.43 -3.66
C ALA A 9 -7.11 4.68 -4.52
N PHE A 10 -6.65 5.85 -4.07
CA PHE A 10 -6.87 7.13 -4.76
C PHE A 10 -6.19 7.19 -6.13
N ARG A 11 -4.98 6.64 -6.27
CA ARG A 11 -4.25 6.57 -7.56
C ARG A 11 -3.33 5.36 -7.60
N PRO A 12 -3.07 4.77 -8.79
CA PRO A 12 -2.05 3.74 -8.93
C PRO A 12 -0.70 4.25 -8.42
N ARG A 13 -0.11 3.57 -7.44
CA ARG A 13 1.18 3.94 -6.85
C ARG A 13 2.21 2.85 -7.10
N THR A 14 3.48 3.26 -7.06
CA THR A 14 4.60 2.33 -7.05
C THR A 14 5.10 2.10 -5.63
N HIS A 15 5.84 1.00 -5.44
CA HIS A 15 6.56 0.74 -4.20
C HIS A 15 7.47 1.93 -3.84
N ALA A 16 8.16 2.53 -4.81
CA ALA A 16 8.97 3.73 -4.58
C ALA A 16 8.16 4.92 -4.06
N ASP A 17 6.95 5.18 -4.60
CA ASP A 17 6.07 6.23 -4.08
C ASP A 17 5.64 5.96 -2.63
N ALA A 18 5.34 4.70 -2.31
CA ALA A 18 4.93 4.30 -0.97
C ALA A 18 6.09 4.45 0.03
N MET A 19 7.28 4.03 -0.36
CA MET A 19 8.52 4.26 0.39
C MET A 19 8.73 5.77 0.59
N GLU A 20 8.74 6.60 -0.45
CA GLU A 20 8.94 8.05 -0.34
C GLU A 20 7.90 8.73 0.58
N ALA A 21 6.61 8.41 0.42
CA ALA A 21 5.54 9.05 1.18
C ALA A 21 5.50 8.63 2.65
N TRP A 22 5.77 7.35 2.95
CA TRP A 22 5.61 6.80 4.30
C TRP A 22 6.92 6.66 5.08
N HIS A 23 8.07 6.58 4.41
CA HIS A 23 9.39 6.51 5.06
C HIS A 23 9.77 7.83 5.75
N SER A 24 9.31 8.98 5.25
CA SER A 24 9.62 10.28 5.86
C SER A 24 8.86 10.59 7.16
N HIS A 25 7.78 9.87 7.49
CA HIS A 25 6.84 10.32 8.53
C HIS A 25 6.94 9.61 9.90
N CYS A 26 7.75 8.56 10.05
CA CYS A 26 8.12 7.93 11.33
C CYS A 26 8.93 6.65 11.03
N PRO A 27 9.65 6.07 12.01
CA PRO A 27 10.21 4.71 11.89
C PRO A 27 9.13 3.60 11.82
N ARG A 28 7.86 3.95 11.60
CA ARG A 28 6.70 3.05 11.53
C ARG A 28 6.56 2.44 10.13
N PHE A 29 7.64 1.87 9.63
CA PHE A 29 7.63 1.01 8.44
C PHE A 29 6.57 -0.11 8.52
N THR A 30 6.16 -0.42 9.76
CA THR A 30 5.11 -1.36 10.11
C THR A 30 3.78 -1.14 9.40
N LEU A 31 3.32 0.07 9.05
CA LEU A 31 1.97 0.17 8.47
C LEU A 31 1.88 -0.43 7.05
N TRP A 32 2.90 -0.19 6.25
CA TRP A 32 3.03 -0.76 4.91
C TRP A 32 3.25 -2.27 4.99
N GLU A 33 4.17 -2.71 5.85
CA GLU A 33 4.50 -4.12 6.03
C GLU A 33 3.32 -4.91 6.62
N ASP A 34 2.61 -4.36 7.60
CA ASP A 34 1.43 -4.97 8.20
C ASP A 34 0.28 -5.06 7.19
N ALA A 35 0.13 -4.07 6.30
CA ALA A 35 -0.85 -4.16 5.21
C ALA A 35 -0.50 -5.25 4.19
N LEU A 36 0.79 -5.42 3.89
CA LEU A 36 1.29 -6.46 2.99
C LEU A 36 1.15 -7.85 3.64
N ASP A 37 1.56 -7.99 4.90
CA ASP A 37 1.46 -9.22 5.70
C ASP A 37 0.00 -9.64 5.93
N ALA A 38 -0.88 -8.67 6.21
CA ALA A 38 -2.31 -8.90 6.34
C ALA A 38 -3.03 -9.15 5.00
N GLY A 39 -2.31 -9.11 3.87
CA GLY A 39 -2.86 -9.35 2.53
C GLY A 39 -3.89 -8.30 2.10
N LEU A 40 -3.78 -7.07 2.60
CA LEU A 40 -4.65 -5.94 2.25
C LEU A 40 -4.18 -5.25 0.97
N ILE A 41 -2.88 -5.31 0.70
CA ILE A 41 -2.25 -4.82 -0.53
C ILE A 41 -1.42 -5.93 -1.17
N ASP A 42 -1.21 -5.80 -2.47
CA ASP A 42 -0.35 -6.68 -3.26
C ASP A 42 0.64 -5.83 -4.07
N LEU A 43 1.81 -6.40 -4.34
CA LEU A 43 2.87 -5.80 -5.14
C LEU A 43 2.95 -6.51 -6.47
N GLU A 44 2.33 -5.94 -7.50
CA GLU A 44 2.47 -6.45 -8.86
C GLU A 44 3.86 -6.07 -9.41
N PRO A 45 4.71 -7.06 -9.76
CA PRO A 45 6.04 -6.77 -10.29
C PRO A 45 5.92 -6.02 -11.62
N ALA A 46 6.49 -4.82 -11.69
CA ALA A 46 6.69 -4.13 -12.95
C ALA A 46 8.01 -4.61 -13.56
N SER A 47 7.98 -4.86 -14.88
CA SER A 47 9.05 -5.49 -15.67
C SER A 47 10.46 -4.88 -15.56
N ALA A 48 10.65 -3.76 -14.84
CA ALA A 48 11.87 -2.99 -14.84
C ALA A 48 12.63 -2.99 -13.50
N SER A 49 11.97 -3.05 -12.34
CA SER A 49 12.62 -2.90 -11.02
C SER A 49 11.65 -3.13 -9.86
N PHE A 50 12.15 -3.60 -8.72
CA PHE A 50 11.36 -3.76 -7.49
C PHE A 50 10.75 -2.42 -7.02
N GLY A 51 11.47 -1.30 -7.16
CA GLY A 51 10.95 0.03 -6.87
C GLY A 51 9.77 0.45 -7.77
N SER A 52 9.65 -0.14 -8.95
CA SER A 52 8.54 0.11 -9.88
C SER A 52 7.35 -0.83 -9.67
N ALA A 53 7.45 -1.79 -8.74
CA ALA A 53 6.34 -2.69 -8.43
C ALA A 53 5.09 -1.86 -8.08
N ARG A 54 3.98 -2.17 -8.74
CA ARG A 54 2.73 -1.44 -8.55
C ARG A 54 2.05 -1.94 -7.30
N VAL A 55 1.65 -1.00 -6.46
CA VAL A 55 0.85 -1.29 -5.27
C VAL A 55 -0.60 -1.38 -5.68
N ARG A 56 -1.24 -2.49 -5.36
CA ARG A 56 -2.65 -2.71 -5.65
C ARG A 56 -3.41 -3.11 -4.40
N LEU A 57 -4.60 -2.55 -4.20
CA LEU A 57 -5.49 -2.99 -3.12
C LEU A 57 -6.08 -4.36 -3.47
N THR A 58 -6.00 -5.31 -2.55
CA THR A 58 -6.70 -6.59 -2.67
C THR A 58 -8.19 -6.41 -2.35
N ALA A 59 -9.00 -7.42 -2.66
CA ALA A 59 -10.42 -7.43 -2.24
C ALA A 59 -10.58 -7.26 -0.72
N ARG A 60 -9.65 -7.80 0.06
CA ARG A 60 -9.62 -7.66 1.53
C ARG A 60 -9.28 -6.24 1.97
N GLY A 61 -8.31 -5.60 1.32
CA GLY A 61 -7.99 -4.19 1.55
C GLY A 61 -9.16 -3.26 1.20
N GLN A 62 -9.89 -3.56 0.11
CA GLN A 62 -11.07 -2.78 -0.28
C GLN A 62 -12.20 -2.93 0.74
N ALA A 63 -12.44 -4.15 1.23
CA ALA A 63 -13.41 -4.38 2.29
C ALA A 63 -13.02 -3.63 3.58
N ALA A 64 -11.75 -3.70 4.01
CA ALA A 64 -11.26 -2.98 5.18
C ALA A 64 -11.33 -1.45 5.05
N LEU A 65 -11.30 -0.94 3.82
CA LEU A 65 -11.53 0.48 3.52
C LEU A 65 -13.02 0.86 3.61
N GLY A 66 -13.92 -0.05 3.18
CA GLY A 66 -15.37 0.15 3.14
C GLY A 66 -16.11 -0.11 4.45
N ASP A 67 -15.57 -0.92 5.36
CA ASP A 67 -16.21 -1.33 6.64
C ASP A 67 -16.22 -0.23 7.73
N GLY A 68 -16.05 1.04 7.33
CA GLY A 68 -15.92 2.19 8.23
C GLY A 68 -17.17 3.03 8.43
N SER A 69 -18.37 2.50 8.13
CA SER A 69 -19.64 3.25 8.22
C SER A 69 -20.52 2.84 9.38
#